data_AF-A0A932U0A0-F1
#
_entry.id   AF-A0A932U0A0-F1
#
_cell.length_a   1.000
_cell.length_b   1.000
_cell.length_c   1.000
_cell.angle_alpha   90.00
_cell.angle_beta   90.00
_cell.angle_gamma   90.00
#
_symmetry.space_group_name_H-M   'P 1'
#
loop_
_entity.id
_entity.type
_entity.pdbx_description
1 polymer ?
#
loop_
_entity_poly.entity_id
_entity_poly.type
_entity_poly.pdbx_seq_one_letter_code
_entity_poly.pdbx_strand_id
1 'polypeptide(L)'
;LSLVPIPENAEDRELVSILTSDSSLFRFLPNFYHGEPLRDVLEFNAPIGHQIQSVSGYDTPPLRSYWEFLLEANGYAFWDVLQYTESIPPIRNRQALNFLNVKYILAPMNTTLTGFRMIKEHPVRGWRLYENPDVSPRFFMVSQAPPRRGVSFDLQQTCVGGGQFRPVDVVSYTPNTILLKSNNTCDGYLVSSETYYPGWRATIDGKETPVFEGNIAFRTIFLPAGAHRIEFSYRPTIVLVGAAVSTAAILLAIFLVVI
;
A
#
# COMPACT_ATOMS: atom_id res chain seq x y z
N LEU A 1 3.44 -24.36 -32.67
CA LEU A 1 3.67 -23.12 -31.89
C LEU A 1 4.81 -23.40 -30.93
N SER A 2 6.05 -23.10 -31.33
CA SER A 2 7.20 -23.13 -30.42
C SER A 2 7.06 -21.95 -29.47
N LEU A 3 6.75 -22.21 -28.20
CA LEU A 3 6.75 -21.19 -27.18
C LEU A 3 8.19 -20.66 -27.06
N VAL A 4 8.38 -19.39 -27.41
CA VAL A 4 9.62 -18.69 -27.11
C VAL A 4 9.80 -18.73 -25.59
N PRO A 5 10.94 -19.17 -25.05
CA PRO A 5 11.17 -19.15 -23.62
C PRO A 5 11.03 -17.70 -23.13
N ILE A 6 10.19 -17.48 -22.12
CA ILE A 6 10.19 -16.20 -21.39
C ILE A 6 11.60 -16.10 -20.78
N PRO A 7 12.41 -15.10 -21.14
CA PRO A 7 13.77 -15.01 -20.63
C PRO A 7 13.73 -14.94 -19.10
N GLU A 8 14.48 -15.81 -18.43
CA GLU A 8 14.63 -15.89 -16.96
C GLU A 8 15.18 -14.59 -16.30
N ASN A 9 15.27 -13.48 -17.05
CA ASN A 9 15.67 -12.15 -16.60
C ASN A 9 14.98 -11.05 -17.43
N ALA A 10 13.65 -11.07 -17.53
CA ALA A 10 12.90 -9.98 -18.19
C ALA A 10 13.16 -8.63 -17.49
N GLU A 11 13.20 -8.66 -16.16
CA GLU A 11 13.35 -7.50 -15.28
C GLU A 11 14.65 -6.72 -15.50
N ASP A 12 14.55 -5.40 -15.44
CA ASP A 12 15.67 -4.50 -15.52
C ASP A 12 16.44 -4.46 -14.19
N ARG A 13 17.59 -5.14 -14.18
CA ARG A 13 18.47 -5.24 -13.00
C ARG A 13 18.95 -3.89 -12.48
N GLU A 14 19.11 -2.89 -13.35
CA GLU A 14 19.53 -1.56 -12.92
C GLU A 14 18.41 -0.89 -12.12
N LEU A 15 17.17 -0.95 -12.62
CA LEU A 15 16.01 -0.44 -11.90
C LEU A 15 15.82 -1.15 -10.55
N VAL A 16 15.86 -2.48 -10.54
CA VAL A 16 15.74 -3.27 -9.30
C VAL A 16 16.84 -2.89 -8.31
N SER A 17 18.08 -2.73 -8.77
CA SER A 17 19.19 -2.32 -7.91
C SER A 17 18.99 -0.93 -7.31
N ILE A 18 18.44 0.02 -8.07
CA ILE A 18 18.14 1.37 -7.55
C ILE A 18 17.08 1.27 -6.45
N LEU A 19 15.97 0.58 -6.71
CA LEU A 19 14.85 0.48 -5.77
C LEU A 19 15.23 -0.30 -4.50
N THR A 20 15.98 -1.39 -4.62
CA THR A 20 16.41 -2.21 -3.46
C THR A 20 17.55 -1.59 -2.65
N SER A 21 18.26 -0.58 -3.20
CA SER A 21 19.27 0.17 -2.45
C SER A 21 18.68 1.11 -1.40
N ASP A 22 17.41 1.47 -1.54
CA ASP A 22 16.68 2.27 -0.56
C ASP A 22 16.03 1.35 0.49
N SER A 23 16.55 1.38 1.72
CA SER A 23 16.03 0.59 2.83
C SER A 23 14.83 1.24 3.55
N SER A 24 14.40 2.42 3.12
CA SER A 24 13.24 3.10 3.72
C SER A 24 11.94 2.40 3.35
N LEU A 25 10.91 2.55 4.18
CA LEU A 25 9.58 2.05 3.85
C LEU A 25 8.93 2.99 2.83
N PHE A 26 8.91 2.57 1.56
CA PHE A 26 8.31 3.31 0.47
C PHE A 26 7.37 2.44 -0.37
N ARG A 27 6.54 3.09 -1.20
CA ARG A 27 5.86 2.47 -2.32
C ARG A 27 6.39 2.98 -3.66
N PHE A 28 6.36 2.08 -4.63
CA PHE A 28 6.67 2.30 -6.02
C PHE A 28 5.37 2.41 -6.82
N LEU A 29 5.33 3.30 -7.82
CA LEU A 29 4.23 3.41 -8.78
C LEU A 29 4.72 3.07 -10.19
N PRO A 30 4.27 1.96 -10.78
CA PRO A 30 4.36 1.75 -12.22
C PRO A 30 3.36 2.67 -12.93
N ASN A 31 3.81 3.82 -13.44
CA ASN A 31 2.97 4.80 -14.13
C ASN A 31 2.86 4.49 -15.64
N PHE A 32 2.29 3.34 -15.94
CA PHE A 32 1.97 2.88 -17.30
C PHE A 32 0.81 1.88 -17.24
N TYR A 33 0.17 1.66 -18.40
CA TYR A 33 -0.97 0.75 -18.52
C TYR A 33 -0.52 -0.67 -18.90
N HIS A 34 -1.43 -1.63 -18.73
CA HIS A 34 -1.26 -2.95 -19.34
C HIS A 34 -1.14 -2.81 -20.86
N GLY A 35 -0.12 -3.47 -21.43
CA GLY A 35 0.20 -3.41 -22.87
C GLY A 35 1.22 -2.35 -23.27
N GLU A 36 1.65 -1.48 -22.36
CA GLU A 36 2.76 -0.56 -22.60
C GLU A 36 4.11 -1.32 -22.63
N PRO A 37 5.10 -0.88 -23.45
CA PRO A 37 6.39 -1.55 -23.61
C PRO A 37 7.23 -1.58 -22.33
N LEU A 38 6.84 -0.82 -21.30
CA LEU A 38 7.47 -0.86 -19.98
C LEU A 38 7.09 -2.08 -19.14
N ARG A 39 6.09 -2.86 -19.53
CA ARG A 39 5.67 -4.07 -18.80
C ARG A 39 6.85 -5.02 -18.57
N ASP A 40 7.71 -5.18 -19.56
CA ASP A 40 8.85 -6.10 -19.49
C ASP A 40 10.03 -5.55 -18.67
N VAL A 41 9.99 -4.27 -18.24
CA VAL A 41 11.05 -3.64 -17.42
C VAL A 41 10.90 -4.04 -15.96
N LEU A 42 9.67 -3.99 -15.45
CA LEU A 42 9.32 -4.46 -14.11
C LEU A 42 7.83 -4.84 -14.13
N GLU A 43 7.55 -6.11 -14.43
CA GLU A 43 6.19 -6.64 -14.50
C GLU A 43 5.41 -6.36 -13.21
N PHE A 44 4.07 -6.29 -13.26
CA PHE A 44 3.27 -5.95 -12.07
C PHE A 44 3.55 -6.85 -10.86
N ASN A 45 3.89 -8.12 -11.08
CA ASN A 45 4.19 -9.10 -10.02
C ASN A 45 5.68 -9.19 -9.67
N ALA A 46 6.59 -8.80 -10.56
CA ALA A 46 8.05 -8.84 -10.35
C ALA A 46 8.52 -8.17 -9.04
N PRO A 47 8.00 -6.99 -8.64
CA PRO A 47 8.37 -6.34 -7.38
C PRO A 47 8.24 -7.22 -6.14
N ILE A 48 7.33 -8.22 -6.13
CA ILE A 48 7.11 -9.08 -4.97
C ILE A 48 8.35 -9.92 -4.63
N GLY A 49 9.09 -10.38 -5.65
CA GLY A 49 10.30 -11.18 -5.48
C GLY A 49 11.44 -10.38 -4.85
N HIS A 50 11.40 -9.06 -5.00
CA HIS A 50 12.39 -8.11 -4.47
C HIS A 50 11.90 -7.35 -3.23
N GLN A 51 10.73 -7.73 -2.68
CA GLN A 51 10.09 -7.05 -1.56
C GLN A 51 9.80 -5.56 -1.81
N ILE A 52 9.67 -5.16 -3.08
CA ILE A 52 9.31 -3.79 -3.48
C ILE A 52 7.79 -3.66 -3.47
N GLN A 53 7.26 -2.71 -2.70
CA GLN A 53 5.81 -2.53 -2.56
C GLN A 53 5.25 -1.63 -3.67
N SER A 54 4.26 -2.11 -4.42
CA SER A 54 3.54 -1.34 -5.44
C SER A 54 2.22 -0.77 -4.92
N VAL A 55 1.84 0.44 -5.33
CA VAL A 55 0.46 0.97 -5.11
C VAL A 55 -0.57 0.35 -6.05
N SER A 56 -0.13 -0.20 -7.18
CA SER A 56 -1.01 -0.84 -8.16
C SER A 56 -1.41 -2.26 -7.78
N GLY A 57 -0.83 -2.80 -6.70
CA GLY A 57 -1.00 -4.20 -6.33
C GLY A 57 -0.31 -5.15 -7.30
N TYR A 58 -0.72 -6.41 -7.24
CA TYR A 58 -0.13 -7.55 -7.94
C TYR A 58 -1.24 -8.28 -8.72
N ASP A 59 -1.61 -7.82 -9.92
CA ASP A 59 -2.66 -8.38 -10.81
C ASP A 59 -3.89 -8.98 -10.10
N THR A 60 -4.33 -8.39 -8.99
CA THR A 60 -5.50 -8.82 -8.21
C THR A 60 -6.56 -7.73 -8.24
N PRO A 61 -7.86 -8.07 -8.29
CA PRO A 61 -8.93 -7.10 -8.13
C PRO A 61 -8.72 -6.29 -6.83
N PRO A 62 -8.63 -4.94 -6.92
CA PRO A 62 -8.48 -4.12 -5.74
C PRO A 62 -9.74 -4.19 -4.87
N LEU A 63 -9.57 -3.94 -3.57
CA LEU A 63 -10.72 -3.75 -2.68
C LEU A 63 -11.58 -2.58 -3.18
N ARG A 64 -12.91 -2.73 -3.13
CA ARG A 64 -13.85 -1.69 -3.56
C ARG A 64 -13.56 -0.33 -2.91
N SER A 65 -13.27 -0.31 -1.61
CA SER A 65 -12.93 0.92 -0.88
C SER A 65 -11.66 1.58 -1.41
N TYR A 66 -10.64 0.79 -1.78
CA TYR A 66 -9.42 1.31 -2.39
C TYR A 66 -9.70 1.88 -3.78
N TRP A 67 -10.54 1.22 -4.58
CA TRP A 67 -10.98 1.73 -5.87
C TRP A 67 -11.74 3.07 -5.73
N GLU A 68 -12.67 3.15 -4.78
CA GLU A 68 -13.40 4.39 -4.46
C GLU A 68 -12.46 5.53 -4.06
N PHE A 69 -11.45 5.24 -3.22
CA PHE A 69 -10.40 6.19 -2.89
C PHE A 69 -9.67 6.69 -4.14
N LEU A 70 -9.25 5.80 -5.04
CA LEU A 70 -8.52 6.19 -6.26
C LEU A 70 -9.37 7.05 -7.19
N LEU A 71 -10.65 6.73 -7.36
CA LEU A 71 -11.56 7.53 -8.19
C LEU A 71 -11.73 8.92 -7.60
N GLU A 72 -12.07 9.00 -6.31
CA GLU A 72 -12.33 10.27 -5.65
C GLU A 72 -11.07 11.14 -5.55
N ALA A 73 -9.93 10.54 -5.21
CA ALA A 73 -8.64 11.22 -5.18
C ALA A 73 -8.29 11.84 -6.54
N ASN A 74 -8.65 11.19 -7.66
CA ASN A 74 -8.43 11.71 -9.00
C ASN A 74 -9.55 12.66 -9.48
N GLY A 75 -10.59 12.90 -8.68
CA GLY A 75 -11.75 13.72 -9.07
C GLY A 75 -12.66 13.05 -10.11
N TYR A 76 -12.60 11.72 -10.24
CA TYR A 76 -13.49 10.98 -11.12
C TYR A 76 -14.84 10.72 -10.45
N ALA A 77 -15.92 10.80 -11.23
CA ALA A 77 -17.20 10.25 -10.81
C ALA A 77 -17.07 8.73 -10.63
N PHE A 78 -17.87 8.14 -9.74
CA PHE A 78 -17.86 6.69 -9.54
C PHE A 78 -18.31 5.98 -10.83
N TRP A 79 -17.47 5.10 -11.38
CA TRP A 79 -17.83 4.15 -12.44
C TRP A 79 -17.77 2.75 -11.85
N ASP A 80 -18.75 1.91 -12.20
CA ASP A 80 -18.94 0.59 -11.60
C ASP A 80 -17.68 -0.30 -11.70
N VAL A 81 -17.32 -0.96 -10.60
CA VAL A 81 -16.13 -1.81 -10.41
C VAL A 81 -16.23 -3.12 -11.21
N LEU A 82 -17.38 -3.38 -11.85
CA LEU A 82 -17.65 -4.60 -12.61
C LEU A 82 -16.98 -4.67 -13.99
N GLN A 83 -16.40 -3.58 -14.49
CA GLN A 83 -15.50 -3.66 -15.64
C GLN A 83 -14.14 -4.11 -15.13
N TYR A 84 -13.83 -5.40 -15.31
CA TYR A 84 -12.53 -5.97 -14.99
C TYR A 84 -11.41 -5.13 -15.64
N THR A 85 -10.63 -4.43 -14.82
CA THR A 85 -9.38 -3.83 -15.26
C THR A 85 -8.26 -4.45 -14.44
N GLU A 86 -7.30 -5.06 -15.13
CA GLU A 86 -6.07 -5.59 -14.50
C GLU A 86 -5.16 -4.46 -13.97
N SER A 87 -5.53 -3.20 -14.22
CA SER A 87 -4.83 -2.01 -13.77
C SER A 87 -5.73 -1.13 -12.93
N ILE A 88 -5.15 -0.52 -11.90
CA ILE A 88 -5.76 0.63 -11.23
C ILE A 88 -5.73 1.85 -12.15
N PRO A 89 -6.69 2.80 -12.03
CA PRO A 89 -6.59 4.06 -12.75
C PRO A 89 -5.29 4.78 -12.36
N PRO A 90 -4.64 5.51 -13.30
CA PRO A 90 -3.46 6.28 -12.97
C PRO A 90 -3.74 7.25 -11.84
N ILE A 91 -2.81 7.35 -10.90
CA ILE A 91 -2.91 8.26 -9.77
C ILE A 91 -2.28 9.59 -10.19
N ARG A 92 -3.11 10.54 -10.61
CA ARG A 92 -2.70 11.87 -11.10
C ARG A 92 -2.63 12.90 -9.98
N ASN A 93 -3.39 12.69 -8.90
CA ASN A 93 -3.40 13.61 -7.77
C ASN A 93 -2.12 13.47 -6.94
N ARG A 94 -1.33 14.54 -6.86
CA ARG A 94 -0.06 14.59 -6.11
C ARG A 94 -0.25 14.33 -4.62
N GLN A 95 -1.30 14.88 -4.00
CA GLN A 95 -1.56 14.66 -2.58
C GLN A 95 -1.92 13.19 -2.30
N ALA A 96 -2.60 12.53 -3.22
CA ALA A 96 -2.87 11.09 -3.14
C ALA A 96 -1.59 10.26 -3.23
N LEU A 97 -0.68 10.60 -4.15
CA LEU A 97 0.64 9.96 -4.26
C LEU A 97 1.45 10.13 -2.97
N ASN A 98 1.45 11.34 -2.40
CA ASN A 98 2.13 11.64 -1.15
C ASN A 98 1.55 10.78 -0.01
N PHE A 99 0.23 10.81 0.16
CA PHE A 99 -0.49 10.03 1.17
C PHE A 99 -0.20 8.52 1.04
N LEU A 100 -0.23 7.97 -0.16
CA LEU A 100 0.06 6.56 -0.44
C LEU A 100 1.53 6.18 -0.22
N ASN A 101 2.37 7.13 0.20
CA ASN A 101 3.79 6.96 0.43
C ASN A 101 4.52 6.49 -0.84
N VAL A 102 4.10 7.01 -1.99
CA VAL A 102 4.76 6.79 -3.28
C VAL A 102 6.02 7.64 -3.35
N LYS A 103 7.18 7.00 -3.25
CA LYS A 103 8.48 7.66 -3.38
C LYS A 103 9.03 7.59 -4.80
N TYR A 104 8.88 6.45 -5.46
CA TYR A 104 9.42 6.23 -6.80
C TYR A 104 8.31 6.02 -7.83
N ILE A 105 8.43 6.67 -8.98
CA ILE A 105 7.48 6.59 -10.09
C ILE A 105 8.24 6.21 -11.36
N LEU A 106 7.90 5.06 -11.94
CA LEU A 106 8.43 4.61 -13.23
C LEU A 106 7.50 5.09 -14.34
N ALA A 107 8.04 5.82 -15.32
CA ALA A 107 7.27 6.35 -16.43
C ALA A 107 7.96 6.07 -17.78
N PRO A 108 7.19 6.01 -18.89
CA PRO A 108 7.77 5.92 -20.23
C PRO A 108 8.67 7.11 -20.56
N MET A 109 9.65 6.93 -21.44
CA MET A 109 10.57 7.99 -21.86
C MET A 109 9.90 9.22 -22.48
N ASN A 110 8.73 9.05 -23.10
CA ASN A 110 7.96 10.16 -23.66
C ASN A 110 7.18 10.95 -22.58
N THR A 111 7.21 10.49 -21.32
CA THR A 111 6.47 11.09 -20.21
C THR A 111 7.40 11.94 -19.36
N THR A 112 6.98 13.19 -19.12
CA THR A 112 7.65 14.12 -18.21
C THR A 112 6.72 14.45 -17.05
N LEU A 113 7.14 14.14 -15.83
CA LEU A 113 6.34 14.36 -14.62
C LEU A 113 6.77 15.64 -13.93
N THR A 114 5.98 16.71 -14.09
CA THR A 114 6.24 18.00 -13.45
C THR A 114 6.15 17.89 -11.93
N GLY A 115 7.12 18.47 -11.23
CA GLY A 115 7.14 18.51 -9.77
C GLY A 115 7.73 17.26 -9.11
N PHE A 116 8.17 16.28 -9.89
CA PHE A 116 8.97 15.14 -9.44
C PHE A 116 10.41 15.30 -9.91
N ARG A 117 11.36 14.78 -9.14
CA ARG A 117 12.78 14.81 -9.49
C ARG A 117 13.11 13.62 -10.36
N MET A 118 13.47 13.81 -11.63
CA MET A 118 14.02 12.72 -12.43
C MET A 118 15.38 12.33 -11.85
N ILE A 119 15.53 11.05 -11.49
CA ILE A 119 16.77 10.52 -10.91
C ILE A 119 17.53 9.63 -11.88
N LYS A 120 16.85 9.02 -12.84
CA LYS A 120 17.47 8.12 -13.83
C LYS A 120 16.62 8.00 -15.09
N GLU A 121 17.26 7.74 -16.23
CA GLU A 121 16.62 7.31 -17.46
C GLU A 121 17.43 6.21 -18.15
N HIS A 122 16.76 5.36 -18.92
CA HIS A 122 17.39 4.26 -19.66
C HIS A 122 16.91 4.25 -21.12
N PRO A 123 17.62 4.92 -22.05
CA PRO A 123 17.18 5.11 -23.43
C PRO A 123 16.81 3.84 -24.21
N VAL A 124 17.58 2.76 -24.00
CA VAL A 124 17.37 1.49 -24.74
C VAL A 124 16.16 0.71 -24.23
N ARG A 125 15.89 0.74 -22.92
CA ARG A 125 14.76 0.06 -22.26
C ARG A 125 13.52 0.95 -22.15
N GLY A 126 13.62 2.23 -22.53
CA GLY A 126 12.48 3.11 -22.75
C GLY A 126 11.87 3.73 -21.50
N TRP A 127 12.55 3.73 -20.34
CA TRP A 127 11.99 4.23 -19.08
C TRP A 127 12.72 5.43 -18.45
N ARG A 128 11.97 6.14 -17.60
CA ARG A 128 12.44 7.19 -16.69
C ARG A 128 11.97 6.89 -15.27
N LEU A 129 12.85 7.08 -14.31
CA LEU A 129 12.56 6.96 -12.89
C LEU A 129 12.54 8.34 -12.25
N TYR A 130 11.44 8.64 -11.58
CA TYR A 130 11.24 9.86 -10.84
C TYR A 130 11.15 9.57 -9.35
N GLU A 131 11.64 10.51 -8.55
CA GLU A 131 11.47 10.55 -7.10
C GLU A 131 10.49 11.65 -6.71
N ASN A 132 9.59 11.32 -5.79
CA ASN A 132 8.66 12.24 -5.15
C ASN A 132 9.28 12.83 -3.88
N PRO A 133 9.64 14.13 -3.88
CA PRO A 133 10.25 14.76 -2.70
C PRO A 133 9.26 15.00 -1.56
N ASP A 134 7.95 15.01 -1.83
CA ASP A 134 6.91 15.36 -0.87
C ASP A 134 6.20 14.12 -0.28
N VAL A 135 6.84 12.95 -0.39
CA VAL A 135 6.28 11.68 0.05
C VAL A 135 5.94 11.71 1.56
N SER A 136 4.70 11.36 1.92
CA SER A 136 4.32 11.20 3.33
C SER A 136 4.88 9.90 3.90
N PRO A 137 5.16 9.82 5.21
CA PRO A 137 5.46 8.55 5.87
C PRO A 137 4.33 7.53 5.70
N ARG A 138 4.62 6.23 5.79
CA ARG A 138 3.58 5.16 5.77
C ARG A 138 2.59 5.28 6.94
N PHE A 139 3.08 5.70 8.10
CA PHE A 139 2.33 5.88 9.34
C PHE A 139 2.65 7.27 9.91
N PHE A 140 1.62 8.06 10.19
CA PHE A 140 1.79 9.42 10.69
C PHE A 140 0.62 9.84 11.57
N MET A 141 0.87 10.83 12.42
CA MET A 141 -0.14 11.40 13.31
C MET A 141 -0.93 12.50 12.62
N VAL A 142 -2.21 12.63 12.97
CA VAL A 142 -3.09 13.76 12.61
C VAL A 142 -3.92 14.11 13.83
N SER A 143 -4.40 15.34 13.96
CA SER A 143 -5.21 15.72 15.12
C SER A 143 -6.69 15.48 14.95
N GLN A 144 -7.18 15.48 13.71
CA GLN A 144 -8.58 15.22 13.39
C GLN A 144 -8.73 13.86 12.72
N ALA A 145 -9.80 13.15 13.04
CA ALA A 145 -10.09 11.89 12.39
C ALA A 145 -10.23 12.10 10.88
N PRO A 146 -9.52 11.34 10.04
CA PRO A 146 -9.80 11.34 8.61
C PRO A 146 -11.26 10.92 8.39
N PRO A 147 -11.91 11.47 7.35
CA PRO A 147 -13.29 11.13 7.06
C PRO A 147 -13.42 9.64 6.73
N ARG A 148 -14.50 9.01 7.20
CA ARG A 148 -14.84 7.62 6.82
C ARG A 148 -15.36 7.53 5.38
N ARG A 149 -16.03 8.59 4.94
CA ARG A 149 -16.56 8.75 3.57
C ARG A 149 -15.98 10.02 2.98
N GLY A 150 -15.51 9.91 1.76
CA GLY A 150 -14.81 10.99 1.10
C GLY A 150 -13.31 10.98 1.39
N VAL A 151 -12.56 11.74 0.59
CA VAL A 151 -11.11 11.83 0.68
C VAL A 151 -10.70 13.22 1.17
N SER A 152 -9.88 13.27 2.23
CA SER A 152 -9.21 14.49 2.66
C SER A 152 -7.71 14.29 2.73
N PHE A 153 -6.99 15.21 2.08
CA PHE A 153 -5.54 15.34 2.19
C PHE A 153 -5.10 16.52 3.05
N ASP A 154 -6.05 17.37 3.46
CA ASP A 154 -5.82 18.44 4.45
C ASP A 154 -5.85 17.84 5.86
N LEU A 155 -4.86 17.00 6.14
CA LEU A 155 -4.71 16.30 7.41
C LEU A 155 -3.80 17.15 8.32
N GLN A 156 -4.30 18.33 8.71
CA GLN A 156 -3.54 19.27 9.54
C GLN A 156 -3.11 18.63 10.86
N GLN A 157 -1.88 18.91 11.26
CA GLN A 157 -1.39 18.60 12.60
C GLN A 157 -1.65 19.79 13.51
N THR A 158 -2.67 19.76 14.36
CA THR A 158 -2.90 20.89 15.29
C THR A 158 -2.03 20.83 16.55
N CYS A 159 -1.25 19.78 16.74
CA CYS A 159 -0.53 19.56 18.00
C CYS A 159 0.95 19.96 17.99
N VAL A 160 1.47 20.31 16.83
CA VAL A 160 2.87 20.67 16.62
C VAL A 160 2.83 21.74 15.55
N GLY A 161 3.22 22.97 15.92
CA GLY A 161 3.35 24.02 14.91
C GLY A 161 4.30 23.54 13.81
N GLY A 162 3.90 23.69 12.53
CA GLY A 162 4.81 23.47 11.40
C GLY A 162 4.25 22.73 10.19
N GLY A 163 3.03 22.20 10.20
CA GLY A 163 2.38 21.65 9.00
C GLY A 163 3.05 20.42 8.35
N GLN A 164 4.10 19.86 8.94
CA GLN A 164 4.76 18.64 8.47
C GLN A 164 4.20 17.40 9.19
N PHE A 165 4.06 16.29 8.47
CA PHE A 165 3.70 15.01 9.07
C PHE A 165 4.75 14.57 10.08
N ARG A 166 4.33 14.30 11.32
CA ARG A 166 5.09 13.54 12.31
C ARG A 166 5.01 12.05 11.98
N PRO A 167 6.10 11.44 11.48
CA PRO A 167 6.15 10.00 11.26
C PRO A 167 6.00 9.26 12.60
N VAL A 168 5.39 8.09 12.53
CA VAL A 168 5.43 7.09 13.60
C VAL A 168 6.54 6.09 13.26
N ASP A 169 7.38 5.77 14.24
CA ASP A 169 8.52 4.88 14.03
C ASP A 169 8.06 3.45 13.76
N VAL A 170 8.51 2.87 12.65
CA VAL A 170 8.23 1.49 12.28
C VAL A 170 9.31 0.59 12.88
N VAL A 171 8.95 -0.23 13.86
CA VAL A 171 9.87 -1.17 14.51
C VAL A 171 9.99 -2.46 13.71
N SER A 172 8.87 -2.98 13.23
CA SER A 172 8.85 -4.14 12.33
C SER A 172 7.64 -4.07 11.42
N TYR A 173 7.82 -4.49 10.17
CA TYR A 173 6.75 -4.49 9.17
C TYR A 173 6.71 -5.85 8.48
N THR A 174 5.66 -6.63 8.75
CA THR A 174 5.44 -7.95 8.14
C THR A 174 4.00 -8.04 7.65
N PRO A 175 3.67 -9.01 6.76
CA PRO A 175 2.31 -9.14 6.23
C PRO A 175 1.21 -9.27 7.30
N ASN A 176 1.50 -9.99 8.39
CA ASN A 176 0.51 -10.30 9.43
C ASN A 176 0.67 -9.43 10.68
N THR A 177 1.78 -8.70 10.83
CA THR A 177 2.08 -7.93 12.05
C THR A 177 2.90 -6.69 11.73
N ILE A 178 2.43 -5.54 12.24
CA ILE A 178 3.12 -4.27 12.15
C ILE A 178 3.31 -3.73 13.57
N LEU A 179 4.56 -3.51 13.95
CA LEU A 179 4.94 -2.95 15.26
C LEU A 179 5.43 -1.53 15.06
N LEU A 180 4.85 -0.60 15.80
CA LEU A 180 5.15 0.81 15.73
C LEU A 180 5.48 1.35 17.12
N LYS A 181 6.27 2.42 17.15
CA LYS A 181 6.52 3.25 18.33
C LYS A 181 6.14 4.68 18.02
N SER A 182 5.47 5.31 18.96
CA SER A 182 5.10 6.72 18.87
C SER A 182 5.54 7.45 20.13
N ASN A 183 5.77 8.75 19.97
CA ASN A 183 5.92 9.68 21.07
C ASN A 183 5.24 11.00 20.68
N ASN A 184 3.95 11.10 20.95
CA ASN A 184 3.12 12.23 20.53
C ASN A 184 2.75 13.14 21.70
N THR A 185 2.74 14.45 21.44
CA THR A 185 2.54 15.49 22.45
C THR A 185 1.07 15.80 22.74
N CYS A 186 0.14 15.19 21.99
CA CYS A 186 -1.30 15.39 22.09
C CYS A 186 -2.04 14.12 21.71
N ASP A 187 -3.33 14.07 22.05
CA ASP A 187 -4.26 13.10 21.50
C ASP A 187 -4.49 13.34 20.00
N GLY A 188 -4.66 12.26 19.26
CA GLY A 188 -4.97 12.36 17.84
C GLY A 188 -5.26 10.99 17.23
N TYR A 189 -4.98 10.88 15.93
CA TYR A 189 -5.19 9.67 15.18
C TYR A 189 -3.89 9.27 14.49
N LEU A 190 -3.55 8.00 14.61
CA LEU A 190 -2.54 7.39 13.77
C LEU A 190 -3.24 7.00 12.47
N VAL A 191 -2.87 7.69 11.40
CA VAL A 191 -3.31 7.41 10.03
C VAL A 191 -2.19 6.67 9.34
N SER A 192 -2.58 5.68 8.54
CA SER A 192 -1.66 4.94 7.69
C SER A 192 -2.16 4.95 6.26
N SER A 193 -1.27 4.74 5.30
CA SER A 193 -1.69 4.40 3.94
C SER A 193 -1.82 2.89 3.73
N GLU A 194 -2.02 2.14 4.81
CA GLU A 194 -2.27 0.71 4.80
C GLU A 194 -3.77 0.43 4.67
N THR A 195 -4.16 -0.35 3.67
CA THR A 195 -5.59 -0.62 3.39
C THR A 195 -6.23 -1.38 4.54
N TYR A 196 -7.41 -0.95 4.96
CA TYR A 196 -8.26 -1.61 5.95
C TYR A 196 -8.93 -2.84 5.33
N TYR A 197 -8.98 -3.92 6.10
CA TYR A 197 -9.72 -5.13 5.75
C TYR A 197 -10.21 -5.83 7.03
N PRO A 198 -11.41 -6.45 7.03
CA PRO A 198 -11.88 -7.21 8.18
C PRO A 198 -10.88 -8.28 8.65
N GLY A 199 -10.58 -8.30 9.95
CA GLY A 199 -9.61 -9.22 10.56
C GLY A 199 -8.36 -8.55 11.10
N TRP A 200 -8.09 -7.29 10.73
CA TRP A 200 -7.08 -6.48 11.40
C TRP A 200 -7.54 -6.09 12.81
N ARG A 201 -6.65 -6.26 13.79
CA ARG A 201 -6.79 -5.78 15.18
C ARG A 201 -5.64 -4.86 15.50
N ALA A 202 -5.86 -3.91 16.41
CA ALA A 202 -4.81 -3.07 16.93
C ALA A 202 -4.78 -3.11 18.46
N THR A 203 -3.59 -2.99 19.03
CA THR A 203 -3.40 -2.75 20.46
C THR A 203 -2.50 -1.54 20.68
N ILE A 204 -2.75 -0.81 21.76
CA ILE A 204 -1.90 0.26 22.28
C ILE A 204 -1.47 -0.20 23.67
N ASP A 205 -0.16 -0.40 23.86
CA ASP A 205 0.43 -0.93 25.09
C ASP A 205 -0.24 -2.22 25.57
N GLY A 206 -0.62 -3.09 24.63
CA GLY A 206 -1.26 -4.38 24.89
C GLY A 206 -2.78 -4.32 25.10
N LYS A 207 -3.39 -3.13 25.13
CA LYS A 207 -4.85 -2.97 25.22
C LYS A 207 -5.47 -2.82 23.84
N GLU A 208 -6.51 -3.61 23.53
CA GLU A 208 -7.21 -3.50 22.24
C GLU A 208 -7.78 -2.09 22.01
N THR A 209 -7.60 -1.59 20.78
CA THR A 209 -8.17 -0.33 20.30
C THR A 209 -8.92 -0.55 18.98
N PRO A 210 -10.08 0.09 18.76
CA PRO A 210 -10.81 -0.05 17.51
C PRO A 210 -10.00 0.48 16.32
N VAL A 211 -9.91 -0.34 15.27
CA VAL A 211 -9.43 0.08 13.95
C VAL A 211 -10.63 0.47 13.11
N PHE A 212 -10.55 1.61 12.42
CA PHE A 212 -11.59 2.04 11.49
C PHE A 212 -11.01 2.54 10.17
N GLU A 213 -11.88 2.66 9.17
CA GLU A 213 -11.55 3.18 7.84
C GLU A 213 -11.44 4.71 7.88
N GLY A 214 -10.29 5.24 7.51
CA GLY A 214 -10.04 6.65 7.24
C GLY A 214 -9.70 6.84 5.76
N ASN A 215 -10.15 7.97 5.18
CA ASN A 215 -10.03 8.23 3.74
C ASN A 215 -10.55 7.05 2.91
N ILE A 216 -11.74 6.55 3.28
CA ILE A 216 -12.47 5.44 2.64
C ILE A 216 -11.83 4.06 2.83
N ALA A 217 -10.51 3.96 2.68
CA ALA A 217 -9.84 2.67 2.48
C ALA A 217 -8.80 2.32 3.53
N PHE A 218 -8.37 3.22 4.41
CA PHE A 218 -7.12 3.04 5.15
C PHE A 218 -7.29 2.88 6.66
N ARG A 219 -6.41 2.08 7.27
CA ARG A 219 -6.44 1.80 8.70
C ARG A 219 -6.11 3.06 9.49
N THR A 220 -7.00 3.41 10.41
CA THR A 220 -6.85 4.50 11.34
C THR A 220 -7.20 4.03 12.75
N ILE A 221 -6.45 4.51 13.75
CA ILE A 221 -6.75 4.31 15.18
C ILE A 221 -6.66 5.65 15.91
N PHE A 222 -7.42 5.80 17.00
CA PHE A 222 -7.16 6.86 17.97
C PHE A 222 -5.90 6.52 18.77
N LEU A 223 -5.03 7.51 18.98
CA LEU A 223 -3.79 7.39 19.74
C LEU A 223 -3.71 8.53 20.78
N PRO A 224 -3.79 8.21 22.09
CA PRO A 224 -3.62 9.20 23.16
C PRO A 224 -2.23 9.84 23.16
N ALA A 225 -2.09 11.00 23.78
CA ALA A 225 -0.80 11.64 24.05
C ALA A 225 0.12 10.73 24.88
N GLY A 226 1.39 10.69 24.52
CA GLY A 226 2.42 9.95 25.24
C GLY A 226 3.30 9.10 24.35
N ALA A 227 4.13 8.29 24.99
CA ALA A 227 4.93 7.27 24.34
C ALA A 227 4.20 5.94 24.35
N HIS A 228 3.92 5.39 23.17
CA HIS A 228 3.12 4.17 23.03
C HIS A 228 3.78 3.16 22.10
N ARG A 229 3.61 1.88 22.44
CA ARG A 229 3.84 0.76 21.54
C ARG A 229 2.51 0.38 20.88
N ILE A 230 2.45 0.45 19.56
CA ILE A 230 1.29 0.07 18.77
C ILE A 230 1.58 -1.24 18.04
N GLU A 231 0.64 -2.17 18.07
CA GLU A 231 0.72 -3.42 17.32
C GLU A 231 -0.55 -3.61 16.51
N PHE A 232 -0.41 -3.66 15.19
CA PHE A 232 -1.45 -4.18 14.30
C PHE A 232 -1.18 -5.66 14.03
N SER A 233 -2.21 -6.51 14.18
CA SER A 233 -2.13 -7.92 13.84
C SER A 233 -3.30 -8.35 12.97
N TYR A 234 -3.02 -9.15 11.94
CA TYR A 234 -4.04 -9.70 11.06
C TYR A 234 -4.47 -11.08 11.57
N ARG A 235 -5.70 -11.20 12.06
CA ARG A 235 -6.28 -12.43 12.61
C ARG A 235 -7.68 -12.68 12.03
N PRO A 236 -7.79 -13.10 10.76
CA PRO A 236 -9.06 -13.35 10.10
C PRO A 236 -9.76 -14.59 10.68
N THR A 237 -11.01 -14.44 11.09
CA THR A 237 -11.83 -15.53 11.66
C THR A 237 -12.06 -16.66 10.66
N ILE A 238 -12.14 -16.34 9.36
CA ILE A 238 -12.41 -17.32 8.30
C ILE A 238 -11.30 -18.38 8.16
N VAL A 239 -10.04 -18.03 8.45
CA VAL A 239 -8.93 -18.99 8.42
C VAL A 239 -9.08 -20.02 9.54
N LEU A 240 -9.48 -19.58 10.73
CA LEU A 240 -9.73 -20.48 11.88
C LEU A 240 -10.92 -21.40 11.61
N VAL A 241 -12.01 -20.86 11.05
CA VAL A 241 -13.19 -21.66 10.66
C VAL A 241 -12.82 -22.66 9.56
N GLY A 242 -12.10 -22.22 8.53
CA GLY A 242 -11.64 -23.08 7.43
C GLY A 242 -10.77 -24.23 7.94
N ALA A 243 -9.80 -23.96 8.81
CA ALA A 243 -8.94 -24.98 9.41
C ALA A 243 -9.75 -26.03 10.21
N ALA A 244 -10.74 -25.59 10.98
CA ALA A 244 -11.63 -26.48 11.73
C ALA A 244 -12.46 -27.38 10.80
N VAL A 245 -13.05 -26.80 9.76
CA VAL A 245 -13.84 -27.55 8.75
C VAL A 245 -12.97 -28.53 7.99
N SER A 246 -11.78 -28.13 7.53
CA SER A 246 -10.84 -29.01 6.84
C SER A 246 -10.40 -30.18 7.72
N THR A 247 -10.14 -29.92 9.01
CA THR A 247 -9.78 -30.98 9.97
C THR A 247 -10.93 -31.96 10.15
N ALA A 248 -12.16 -31.47 10.33
CA ALA A 248 -13.34 -32.32 10.43
C ALA A 248 -13.56 -33.17 9.16
N ALA A 249 -13.37 -32.59 7.97
CA ALA A 249 -13.49 -33.31 6.70
C ALA A 249 -12.43 -34.40 6.55
N ILE A 250 -11.17 -34.14 6.94
CA ILE A 250 -10.10 -35.14 6.92
C ILE A 250 -10.41 -36.29 7.89
N LEU A 251 -10.87 -35.98 9.11
CA LEU A 251 -11.23 -37.01 10.09
C LEU A 251 -12.39 -37.87 9.59
N LEU A 252 -13.40 -37.27 8.94
CA LEU A 252 -14.50 -37.99 8.34
C LEU A 252 -14.03 -38.89 7.18
N ALA A 253 -13.14 -38.38 6.31
CA ALA A 253 -12.59 -39.17 5.22
C ALA A 253 -11.80 -40.39 5.73
N ILE A 254 -10.98 -40.20 6.77
CA ILE A 254 -10.25 -41.30 7.42
C ILE A 254 -11.25 -42.31 8.01
N PHE A 255 -12.27 -41.84 8.73
CA PHE A 255 -13.30 -42.70 9.31
C PHE A 255 -14.02 -43.55 8.26
N LEU A 256 -14.37 -42.97 7.12
CA LEU A 256 -15.04 -43.68 6.01
C LEU A 256 -14.14 -44.68 5.26
N VAL A 257 -12.81 -44.55 5.36
CA VAL A 257 -11.86 -45.49 4.74
C VAL A 257 -11.55 -46.67 5.67
N VAL A 258 -11.61 -46.45 6.99
CA VAL A 258 -11.26 -47.46 8.00
C VAL A 258 -12.44 -48.42 8.28
N ILE A 259 -13.66 -48.03 7.97
CA ILE A 259 -14.89 -48.83 8.10
C ILE A 259 -15.29 -49.45 6.77
#